data_AF-A0A2G6TM65-F1
#
_entry.id   AF-A0A2G6TM65-F1
#
_cell.length_a   1.000
_cell.length_b   1.000
_cell.length_c   1.000
_cell.angle_alpha   90.00
_cell.angle_beta   90.00
_cell.angle_gamma   90.00
#
_symmetry.space_group_name_H-M   'P 1'
#
loop_
_entity.id
_entity.type
_entity.pdbx_description
1 polymer ?
#
loop_
_entity_poly.entity_id
_entity_poly.type
_entity_poly.pdbx_seq_one_letter_code
_entity_poly.pdbx_strand_id
1 'polypeptide(L)'
;MFSFFIDHLIYKPLRKFTLGMGGLFRWSFFQFLNVSIEEKYPKSLDYYWDNDDESIDKNGFTTAQKNLFAGFMLFICFIILIEKIEG
;
A
#
# COMPACT_ATOMS: atom_id res chain seq x y z
N MET A 1 5.18 29.05 -8.02
CA MET A 1 4.73 28.34 -9.23
C MET A 1 5.42 26.98 -9.40
N PHE A 2 6.75 26.91 -9.30
CA PHE A 2 7.50 25.64 -9.38
C PHE A 2 7.16 24.62 -8.27
N SER A 3 7.05 25.09 -7.01
CA SER A 3 6.65 24.23 -5.87
C SER A 3 5.23 23.66 -6.01
N PHE A 4 4.29 24.42 -6.58
CA PHE A 4 2.94 23.94 -6.86
C PHE A 4 2.92 22.81 -7.91
N PHE A 5 3.75 22.95 -8.96
CA PHE A 5 3.92 21.92 -9.97
C PHE A 5 4.46 20.62 -9.38
N ILE A 6 5.54 20.68 -8.62
CA ILE A 6 6.12 19.47 -7.99
C ILE A 6 5.09 18.80 -7.07
N ASP A 7 4.41 19.58 -6.24
CA ASP A 7 3.51 19.02 -5.24
C ASP A 7 2.26 18.38 -5.86
N HIS A 8 1.62 19.04 -6.84
CA HIS A 8 0.36 18.54 -7.44
C HIS A 8 0.52 17.60 -8.62
N LEU A 9 1.57 17.74 -9.44
CA LEU A 9 1.77 16.89 -10.61
C LEU A 9 2.63 15.67 -10.32
N ILE A 10 3.54 15.75 -9.35
CA ILE A 10 4.48 14.66 -9.07
C ILE A 10 4.14 14.00 -7.74
N TYR A 11 4.15 14.76 -6.64
CA TYR A 11 4.03 14.18 -5.31
C TYR A 11 2.65 13.57 -5.05
N LYS A 12 1.56 14.29 -5.32
CA LYS A 12 0.19 13.79 -5.10
C LYS A 12 -0.12 12.52 -5.91
N PRO A 13 0.14 12.47 -7.24
CA PRO A 13 -0.09 11.25 -8.02
C PRO A 13 0.78 10.09 -7.56
N LEU A 14 2.07 10.33 -7.29
CA LEU A 14 2.98 9.30 -6.80
C LEU A 14 2.49 8.72 -5.45
N ARG A 15 2.10 9.59 -4.51
CA ARG A 15 1.55 9.17 -3.22
C ARG A 15 0.28 8.34 -3.40
N LYS A 16 -0.66 8.78 -4.23
CA LYS A 16 -1.90 8.03 -4.51
C LYS A 16 -1.61 6.68 -5.15
N PHE A 17 -0.66 6.62 -6.08
CA PHE A 17 -0.23 5.39 -6.72
C PHE A 17 0.38 4.42 -5.70
N THR A 18 1.33 4.87 -4.87
CA THR A 18 1.96 4.04 -3.83
C THR A 18 0.94 3.52 -2.83
N LEU A 19 -0.01 4.36 -2.39
CA LEU A 19 -1.08 3.95 -1.48
C LEU A 19 -2.01 2.91 -2.13
N GLY A 20 -2.42 3.13 -3.38
CA GLY A 20 -3.27 2.18 -4.12
C GLY A 20 -2.60 0.83 -4.33
N MET A 21 -1.33 0.84 -4.77
CA MET A 21 -0.51 -0.37 -4.92
C MET A 21 -0.35 -1.12 -3.60
N GLY A 22 -0.04 -0.39 -2.52
CA GLY A 22 0.09 -0.97 -1.19
C GLY A 22 -1.22 -1.55 -0.64
N GLY A 23 -2.34 -0.87 -0.86
CA GLY A 23 -3.68 -1.35 -0.49
C GLY A 23 -4.06 -2.63 -1.25
N LEU A 24 -3.87 -2.65 -2.56
CA LEU A 24 -4.12 -3.82 -3.41
C LEU A 24 -3.24 -5.01 -3.03
N PHE A 25 -1.95 -4.76 -2.76
CA PHE A 25 -1.04 -5.81 -2.31
C PHE A 25 -1.46 -6.39 -0.96
N ARG A 26 -1.79 -5.53 0.03
CA ARG A 26 -2.29 -5.97 1.33
C ARG A 26 -3.57 -6.79 1.19
N TRP A 27 -4.53 -6.30 0.39
CA TRP A 27 -5.78 -7.03 0.15
C TRP A 27 -5.50 -8.41 -0.43
N SER A 28 -4.70 -8.48 -1.50
CA SER A 28 -4.35 -9.75 -2.17
C SER A 28 -3.66 -10.72 -1.22
N PHE A 29 -2.70 -10.23 -0.44
CA PHE A 29 -1.98 -11.03 0.55
C PHE A 29 -2.91 -11.58 1.63
N PHE A 30 -3.83 -10.76 2.15
CA PHE A 30 -4.78 -11.21 3.16
C PHE A 30 -5.88 -12.11 2.62
N GLN A 31 -6.29 -11.96 1.35
CA GLN A 31 -7.19 -12.93 0.73
C GLN A 31 -6.51 -14.29 0.60
N PHE A 32 -5.24 -14.31 0.20
CA PHE A 32 -4.46 -15.55 0.18
C PHE A 32 -4.35 -16.19 1.57
N LEU A 33 -4.11 -15.39 2.61
CA LEU A 33 -4.08 -15.88 4.00
C LEU A 33 -5.44 -16.36 4.49
N ASN A 34 -6.54 -15.66 4.19
CA ASN A 34 -7.90 -16.07 4.55
C ASN A 34 -8.35 -17.36 3.87
N VAL A 35 -7.80 -17.68 2.68
CA VAL A 35 -8.01 -18.99 2.03
C VAL A 35 -7.19 -20.08 2.73
N SER A 36 -6.00 -19.73 3.21
CA SER A 36 -5.04 -20.68 3.78
C SER A 36 -5.24 -20.94 5.28
N ILE A 37 -5.84 -19.99 5.99
CA ILE A 37 -6.02 -19.95 7.44
C ILE A 37 -7.46 -19.48 7.70
N GLU A 38 -8.10 -19.98 8.76
CA GLU A 38 -9.44 -19.55 9.21
C GLU A 38 -9.61 -18.02 9.11
N GLU A 39 -10.77 -17.59 8.59
CA GLU A 39 -11.01 -16.21 8.15
C GLU A 39 -10.79 -15.19 9.27
N LYS A 40 -9.71 -14.40 9.16
CA LYS A 40 -9.28 -13.46 10.20
C LYS A 40 -9.18 -12.02 9.72
N TYR A 41 -9.04 -11.80 8.41
CA TYR A 41 -8.77 -10.48 7.83
C TYR A 41 -9.96 -9.92 7.04
N PRO A 42 -10.13 -8.58 6.96
CA PRO A 42 -11.18 -7.98 6.16
C PRO A 42 -11.16 -8.45 4.69
N LYS A 43 -12.33 -8.80 4.15
CA LYS A 43 -12.46 -9.23 2.74
C LYS A 43 -12.76 -8.08 1.79
N SER A 44 -13.43 -7.04 2.28
CA SER A 44 -13.80 -5.89 1.46
C SER A 44 -12.55 -5.15 1.02
N LEU A 45 -12.45 -4.88 -0.29
CA LEU A 45 -11.42 -4.03 -0.86
C LEU A 45 -11.54 -2.59 -0.37
N ASP A 46 -12.76 -2.13 -0.05
CA ASP A 46 -13.03 -0.76 0.39
C ASP A 46 -12.22 -0.41 1.64
N TYR A 47 -12.11 -1.35 2.59
CA TYR A 47 -11.27 -1.20 3.78
C TYR A 47 -9.80 -0.91 3.44
N TYR A 48 -9.28 -1.51 2.37
CA TYR A 48 -7.89 -1.32 1.96
C TYR A 48 -7.69 -0.09 1.07
N TRP A 49 -8.77 0.43 0.47
CA TRP A 49 -8.73 1.63 -0.38
C TRP A 49 -9.01 2.91 0.41
N ASP A 50 -9.62 2.78 1.60
CA ASP A 50 -9.92 3.91 2.47
C ASP A 50 -8.65 4.50 3.10
N ASN A 51 -7.98 5.33 2.31
CA ASN A 51 -6.75 6.03 2.70
C ASN A 51 -7.04 7.37 3.39
N ASP A 52 -8.31 7.79 3.40
CA ASP A 52 -8.75 9.04 4.01
C ASP A 52 -9.27 8.79 5.44
N ASP A 53 -9.52 7.54 5.83
CA ASP A 53 -9.78 7.16 7.22
C ASP A 53 -8.57 7.42 8.14
N GLU A 54 -8.75 8.38 9.04
CA GLU A 54 -7.77 8.74 10.08
C GLU A 54 -7.88 7.86 11.34
N SER A 55 -8.78 6.87 11.34
CA SER A 55 -8.90 5.94 12.47
C SER A 55 -7.61 5.16 12.68
N ILE A 56 -7.14 5.19 13.92
CA ILE A 56 -5.95 4.46 14.35
C ILE A 56 -6.40 3.08 14.81
N ASP A 57 -5.83 2.03 14.22
CA ASP A 57 -6.14 0.67 14.65
C ASP A 57 -5.50 0.32 16.00
N LYS A 58 -5.82 -0.87 16.51
CA LYS A 58 -5.21 -1.42 17.73
C LYS A 58 -3.67 -1.52 17.70
N ASN A 59 -3.05 -1.44 16.53
CA ASN A 59 -1.61 -1.50 16.36
C ASN A 59 -0.99 -0.09 16.26
N GLY A 60 -1.78 0.97 16.36
CA GLY A 60 -1.29 2.34 16.32
C GLY A 60 -1.12 2.91 14.91
N PHE A 61 -1.71 2.28 13.87
CA PHE A 61 -1.54 2.71 12.48
C PHE A 61 -2.86 2.95 11.75
N THR A 62 -2.89 4.00 10.93
CA THR A 62 -3.98 4.24 9.97
C THR A 62 -3.86 3.32 8.76
N THR A 63 -4.95 3.18 7.99
CA THR A 63 -4.94 2.40 6.75
C THR A 63 -3.91 2.94 5.75
N ALA A 64 -3.84 4.25 5.58
CA ALA A 64 -2.87 4.91 4.70
C ALA A 64 -1.42 4.59 5.09
N GLN A 65 -1.09 4.62 6.38
CA GLN A 65 0.27 4.29 6.85
C GLN A 65 0.66 2.85 6.53
N LYS A 66 -0.25 1.89 6.75
CA LYS A 66 0.00 0.48 6.43
C LYS A 66 0.11 0.26 4.91
N ASN A 67 -0.71 0.93 4.12
CA ASN A 67 -0.65 0.88 2.66
C ASN A 67 0.66 1.46 2.15
N LEU A 68 1.09 2.60 2.67
CA LEU A 68 2.37 3.22 2.32
C LEU A 68 3.54 2.29 2.63
N PHE A 69 3.55 1.67 3.81
CA PHE A 69 4.58 0.70 4.20
C PHE A 69 4.58 -0.51 3.25
N ALA A 70 3.42 -1.08 2.95
CA ALA A 70 3.29 -2.19 2.02
C ALA A 70 3.77 -1.82 0.60
N GLY A 71 3.43 -0.63 0.12
CA GLY A 71 3.89 -0.11 -1.17
C GLY A 71 5.41 0.05 -1.23
N PHE A 72 6.04 0.56 -0.16
CA PHE A 72 7.50 0.64 -0.07
C PHE A 72 8.16 -0.74 -0.03
N MET A 73 7.62 -1.67 0.75
CA MET A 73 8.12 -3.05 0.78
C MET A 73 8.05 -3.70 -0.61
N LEU A 74 6.93 -3.53 -1.31
CA LEU A 74 6.75 -4.02 -2.68
C LEU A 74 7.81 -3.42 -3.62
N PHE A 75 8.08 -2.12 -3.51
CA PHE A 75 9.10 -1.44 -4.30
C PHE A 75 10.50 -1.98 -4.02
N ILE A 76 10.87 -2.19 -2.76
CA ILE A 76 12.16 -2.80 -2.38
C ILE A 76 12.27 -4.22 -2.95
N CYS A 77 11.21 -5.02 -2.86
CA CYS A 77 11.17 -6.35 -3.46
C CYS A 77 11.39 -6.30 -4.97
N PHE A 78 10.80 -5.33 -5.67
CA PHE A 78 11.05 -5.14 -7.10
C PHE A 78 12.51 -4.80 -7.42
N ILE A 79 13.15 -3.91 -6.65
CA ILE A 79 14.57 -3.59 -6.84
C ILE A 79 15.43 -4.85 -6.69
N ILE A 80 15.23 -5.62 -5.63
CA ILE A 80 15.97 -6.86 -5.38
C ILE A 80 15.74 -7.89 -6.49
N LEU A 81 14.50 -7.98 -7.00
CA LEU A 81 14.16 -8.89 -8.10
C LEU A 81 14.85 -8.48 -9.41
N ILE A 82 14.87 -7.18 -9.72
CA ILE A 82 15.56 -6.65 -10.91
C ILE A 82 17.06 -6.93 -10.81
N GLU A 83 17.68 -6.62 -9.67
CA GLU A 83 19.11 -6.88 -9.43
C GLU A 83 19.43 -8.37 -9.65
N LYS A 84 18.59 -9.28 -9.13
CA LYS A 84 18.76 -10.72 -9.36
C LYS A 84 18.57 -11.18 -10.79
N ILE A 85 17.75 -10.47 -11.58
CA ILE A 85 17.52 -10.80 -13.00
C ILE A 85 18.67 -10.28 -13.86
N GLU A 86 19.21 -9.11 -13.52
CA GLU A 86 20.26 -8.42 -14.29
C GLU A 86 21.68 -8.90 -13.96
N GLY A 87 21.92 -9.40 -12.73
CA GLY A 87 23.18 -10.03 -12.31
C GLY A 87 24.04 -9.15 -11.41
#